data_AF-A0A7C9RHU1-F1
#
_entry.id   AF-A0A7C9RHU1-F1
#
_cell.length_a   1.000
_cell.length_b   1.000
_cell.length_c   1.000
_cell.angle_alpha   90.00
_cell.angle_beta   90.00
_cell.angle_gamma   90.00
#
_symmetry.space_group_name_H-M   'P 1'
#
loop_
_entity.id
_entity.type
_entity.pdbx_description
1 polymer ?
#
loop_
_entity_poly.entity_id
_entity_poly.type
_entity_poly.pdbx_seq_one_letter_code
_entity_poly.pdbx_strand_id
1 'polypeptide(L)' 'PLRLNVFIAAPEDALNGVIEKHAGVRHLVDNGWVHLFRLADEGRVIRRYVGGLQWEAAA' A
#
# COMPACT_ATOMS: atom_id res chain seq x y z
N PRO A 1 -17.79 3.68 8.87
CA PRO A 1 -16.48 3.37 9.50
C PRO A 1 -15.40 4.22 8.81
N LEU A 2 -14.44 4.75 9.57
CA LEU A 2 -13.37 5.59 9.01
C LEU A 2 -12.41 4.74 8.19
N ARG A 3 -12.12 5.16 6.96
CA ARG A 3 -11.13 4.52 6.09
C ARG A 3 -9.91 5.41 6.03
N LEU A 4 -8.73 4.82 6.23
CA LEU A 4 -7.47 5.58 6.23
C LEU A 4 -6.84 5.50 4.84
N ASN A 5 -6.49 6.65 4.26
CA ASN A 5 -5.64 6.72 3.08
C ASN A 5 -4.22 7.05 3.53
N VAL A 6 -3.26 6.19 3.18
CA VAL A 6 -1.87 6.31 3.61
C VAL A 6 -0.99 6.42 2.38
N PHE A 7 -0.21 7.50 2.29
CA PHE A 7 0.70 7.77 1.18
C PHE A 7 2.15 7.70 1.69
N ILE A 8 2.98 6.84 1.09
CA ILE A 8 4.36 6.59 1.53
C ILE A 8 5.29 6.65 0.34
N ALA A 9 6.38 7.42 0.47
CA ALA A 9 7.51 7.39 -0.46
C ALA A 9 8.49 6.29 -0.03
N ALA A 10 8.25 5.07 -0.51
CA ALA A 10 9.08 3.91 -0.22
C ALA A 10 9.06 2.92 -1.39
N PRO A 11 10.10 2.07 -1.57
CA PRO A 11 10.09 1.02 -2.57
C PRO A 11 9.03 -0.06 -2.25
N GLU A 12 8.47 -0.67 -3.30
CA GLU A 12 7.46 -1.74 -3.19
C GLU A 12 7.94 -2.91 -2.34
N ASP A 13 9.20 -3.33 -2.51
CA ASP A 13 9.77 -4.44 -1.75
C ASP A 13 9.79 -4.16 -0.24
N ALA A 14 10.08 -2.91 0.16
CA ALA A 14 10.06 -2.53 1.57
C ALA A 14 8.64 -2.53 2.13
N LEU A 15 7.66 -2.04 1.37
CA LEU A 15 6.25 -2.05 1.77
C LEU A 15 5.72 -3.48 1.87
N ASN A 16 6.00 -4.32 0.87
CA ASN A 16 5.63 -5.73 0.83
C ASN A 16 6.26 -6.49 2.00
N GLY A 17 7.54 -6.24 2.31
CA GLY A 17 8.21 -6.86 3.45
C GLY A 17 7.55 -6.51 4.80
N VAL A 18 7.08 -5.27 4.97
CA VAL A 18 6.33 -4.88 6.19
C VAL A 18 4.96 -5.56 6.22
N ILE A 19 4.23 -5.58 5.11
CA ILE A 19 2.90 -6.21 5.02
C ILE A 19 3.00 -7.72 5.30
N GLU A 20 4.01 -8.38 4.75
CA GLU A 20 4.25 -9.81 4.95
C GLU A 20 4.65 -10.13 6.39
N LYS A 21 5.54 -9.32 6.98
CA LYS A 21 6.01 -9.51 8.37
C LYS A 21 4.90 -9.30 9.40
N HIS A 22 3.90 -8.48 9.09
CA HIS A 22 2.86 -8.07 10.05
C HIS A 22 1.45 -8.45 9.59
N ALA A 23 0.98 -9.62 10.01
CA ALA A 23 -0.35 -10.14 9.69
C ALA A 23 -1.51 -9.17 10.01
N GLY A 24 -1.41 -8.39 11.08
CA GLY A 24 -2.40 -7.37 11.42
C GLY A 24 -2.47 -6.24 10.38
N VAL A 25 -1.32 -5.78 9.88
CA VAL A 25 -1.26 -4.77 8.81
C VAL A 25 -1.86 -5.36 7.53
N ARG A 26 -1.48 -6.60 7.18
CA ARG A 26 -2.05 -7.32 6.05
C ARG A 26 -3.57 -7.37 6.11
N HIS A 27 -4.15 -7.72 7.25
CA HIS A 27 -5.62 -7.72 7.40
C HIS A 27 -6.23 -6.34 7.20
N LEU A 28 -5.59 -5.26 7.66
CA LEU A 28 -6.12 -3.91 7.47
C LEU A 28 -6.10 -3.48 6.00
N VAL A 29 -5.03 -3.80 5.26
CA VAL A 29 -4.92 -3.44 3.84
C VAL A 29 -5.74 -4.36 2.94
N ASP A 30 -5.70 -5.68 3.16
CA ASP A 30 -6.42 -6.66 2.35
C ASP A 30 -7.95 -6.53 2.53
N ASN A 31 -8.43 -6.16 3.73
CA ASN A 31 -9.86 -5.90 3.98
C ASN A 31 -10.27 -4.43 3.71
N GLY A 32 -9.38 -3.63 3.10
CA GLY A 32 -9.65 -2.28 2.66
C GLY A 32 -9.89 -1.25 3.77
N TRP A 33 -9.49 -1.51 5.02
CA TRP A 33 -9.55 -0.54 6.12
C TRP A 33 -8.50 0.57 5.94
N VAL A 34 -7.36 0.19 5.38
CA VAL A 34 -6.28 1.09 5.00
C VAL A 34 -6.05 0.97 3.50
N HIS A 35 -6.21 2.06 2.77
CA HIS A 35 -5.79 2.17 1.39
C HIS A 35 -4.36 2.69 1.35
N LEU A 36 -3.44 1.82 0.92
CA LEU A 36 -2.02 2.11 0.88
C LEU A 36 -1.63 2.57 -0.52
N PHE A 37 -0.97 3.73 -0.58
CA PHE A 37 -0.47 4.35 -1.79
C PHE A 37 1.04 4.55 -1.67
N ARG A 38 1.76 4.10 -2.69
CA ARG A 38 3.18 4.34 -2.88
C ARG A 38 3.37 5.54 -3.79
N LEU A 39 4.30 6.42 -3.40
CA LEU A 39 4.83 7.50 -4.22
C LEU A 39 6.16 7.04 -4.84
N ALA A 40 6.28 7.04 -6.16
CA ALA A 40 7.56 6.78 -6.84
C ALA A 40 8.41 8.06 -6.91
N ASP A 41 9.75 7.91 -6.93
CA ASP A 41 10.74 9.00 -6.86
C ASP A 41 10.62 10.06 -7.98
N GLU A 42 9.91 9.77 -9.07
CA GLU A 42 9.66 10.74 -10.14
C GLU A 42 8.34 11.52 -9.97
N GLY A 43 7.70 11.45 -8.80
CA GLY A 43 6.58 12.32 -8.38
C GLY A 43 5.31 12.24 -9.22
N ARG A 44 5.28 11.40 -10.27
CA ARG A 44 4.18 11.32 -11.25
C ARG A 44 3.39 10.02 -11.18
N VAL A 45 3.92 8.99 -10.55
CA VAL A 45 3.26 7.68 -10.48
C VAL A 45 2.92 7.38 -9.03
N ILE A 46 1.62 7.41 -8.74
CA ILE A 46 1.06 6.87 -7.52
C ILE A 46 0.70 5.41 -7.83
N ARG A 47 1.15 4.47 -6.99
CA ARG A 47 0.69 3.08 -7.06
C ARG A 47 -0.14 2.74 -5.85
N ARG A 48 -1.26 2.06 -6.06
CA ARG A 48 -2.18 1.63 -5.02
C ARG A 48 -2.00 0.14 -4.76
N TYR A 49 -1.96 -0.24 -3.49
CA TYR A 49 -2.00 -1.64 -3.08
C TYR A 49 -3.38 -2.25 -3.36
N VAL A 50 -3.41 -3.41 -4.01
CA VAL A 50 -4.67 -4.09 -4.41
C VAL A 50 -4.88 -5.45 -3.75
N GLY A 51 -4.02 -5.82 -2.81
CA GLY A 51 -4.07 -7.12 -2.14
C GLY A 51 -3.03 -8.09 -2.68
N GLY A 52 -2.71 -9.10 -1.88
CA GLY A 52 -1.79 -10.17 -2.30
C GLY A 52 -0.39 -9.68 -2.67
N LEU A 53 0.10 -8.62 -2.01
CA LEU A 53 1.41 -8.01 -2.30
C LEU A 53 1.51 -7.40 -3.71
N GLN A 54 0.37 -7.13 -4.36
CA GLN A 54 0.28 -6.54 -5.68
C GLN A 54 -0.06 -5.06 -5.62
N TRP A 55 0.42 -4.34 -6.64
CA TRP A 55 0.30 -2.89 -6.76
C TRP A 55 -0.14 -2.52 -8.18
N GLU A 56 -1.06 -1.58 -8.31
CA GLU A 56 -1.53 -1.05 -9.59
C GLU A 56 -1.26 0.44 -9.68
N ALA A 57 -1.12 0.98 -10.89
CA ALA A 57 -1.11 2.43 -11.06
C ALA A 57 -2.46 3.01 -10.60
N ALA A 58 -2.42 3.99 -9.70
CA ALA A 58 -3.60 4.76 -9.35
C ALA A 58 -3.88 5.72 -10.51
N ALA A 59 -5.03 5.55 -11.16
CA ALA A 59 -5.52 6.43 -12.22
C ALA A 59 -5.97 7.78 -11.67
#